data_AF-A0A977KBG4-F1
#
_entry.id   AF-A0A977KBG4-F1
#
_cell.length_a   1.000
_cell.length_b   1.000
_cell.length_c   1.000
_cell.angle_alpha   90.00
_cell.angle_beta   90.00
_cell.angle_gamma   90.00
#
_symmetry.space_group_name_H-M   'P 1'
#
loop_
_entity.id
_entity.type
_entity.pdbx_description
1 polymer ?
#
loop_
_entity_poly.entity_id
_entity_poly.type
_entity_poly.pdbx_seq_one_letter_code
_entity_poly.pdbx_strand_id
1 'polypeptide(L)'
;MIKIYYALKPPNGTKAYDFWLLKQASKARKFYMGTYYIPSKKLYVPVFKRIGGADPRAFLEVKPSELRSAFKMVCIEGCGQCCERNSNARIMESEVEQLGIELRNKPSYTLKLIDGTEEKIYRLDTRKGGQCAFYNPSRKRCVLGKKKPILCLIHYCTAFAERVEGGRKRKYVKVSSKFLPEGRVEMVFEPVSEEEWEEIKKMVRRGTNVWRAVAEILRRRNLPKAES
;
A
#
# COMPACT_ATOMS: atom_id res chain seq x y z
N MET A 1 12.73 -28.09 -2.16
CA MET A 1 11.50 -27.31 -2.44
C MET A 1 11.88 -25.87 -2.78
N ILE A 2 11.57 -25.40 -3.99
CA ILE A 2 11.72 -23.99 -4.35
C ILE A 2 10.63 -23.22 -3.59
N LYS A 3 11.03 -22.24 -2.76
CA LYS A 3 10.08 -21.38 -2.05
C LYS A 3 9.38 -20.47 -3.07
N ILE A 4 8.08 -20.61 -3.26
CA ILE A 4 7.27 -19.75 -4.15
C ILE A 4 6.53 -18.72 -3.31
N TYR A 5 6.43 -17.49 -3.82
CA TYR A 5 5.61 -16.41 -3.25
C TYR A 5 4.46 -16.08 -4.19
N TYR A 6 3.45 -15.37 -3.68
CA TYR A 6 2.23 -15.07 -4.43
C TYR A 6 1.98 -13.57 -4.44
N ALA A 7 1.94 -12.95 -5.62
CA ALA A 7 1.51 -11.57 -5.80
C ALA A 7 0.03 -11.51 -6.17
N LEU A 8 -0.72 -10.59 -5.59
CA LEU A 8 -2.10 -10.34 -6.05
C LEU A 8 -2.07 -9.77 -7.48
N LYS A 9 -2.95 -10.24 -8.35
CA LYS A 9 -3.11 -9.69 -9.70
C LYS A 9 -3.49 -8.20 -9.66
N PRO A 10 -3.11 -7.42 -10.67
CA PRO A 10 -3.52 -6.02 -10.76
C PRO A 10 -5.05 -5.92 -10.92
N PRO A 11 -5.67 -4.85 -10.41
CA PRO A 11 -7.07 -4.55 -10.71
C PRO A 11 -7.27 -4.34 -12.21
N ASN A 12 -8.48 -4.63 -12.70
CA ASN A 12 -8.86 -4.38 -14.08
C ASN A 12 -9.80 -3.17 -14.23
N GLY A 13 -10.16 -2.52 -13.12
CA GLY A 13 -11.00 -1.33 -13.08
C GLY A 13 -12.50 -1.64 -12.94
N THR A 14 -12.92 -2.89 -13.06
CA THR A 14 -14.31 -3.29 -12.78
C THR A 14 -14.48 -3.53 -11.28
N LYS A 15 -15.51 -2.91 -10.67
CA LYS A 15 -15.74 -3.03 -9.23
C LYS A 15 -15.85 -4.50 -8.78
N ALA A 16 -16.56 -5.34 -9.53
CA ALA A 16 -16.74 -6.75 -9.20
C ALA A 16 -15.41 -7.52 -9.11
N TYR A 17 -14.51 -7.30 -10.07
CA TYR A 17 -13.19 -7.95 -10.08
C TYR A 17 -12.27 -7.38 -9.00
N ASP A 18 -12.22 -6.06 -8.88
CA ASP A 18 -11.31 -5.39 -7.95
C ASP A 18 -11.67 -5.72 -6.49
N PHE A 19 -12.97 -5.75 -6.13
CA PHE A 19 -13.40 -6.20 -4.81
C PHE A 19 -13.23 -7.71 -4.59
N TRP A 20 -13.38 -8.52 -5.64
CA TRP A 20 -13.05 -9.94 -5.55
C TRP A 20 -11.56 -10.17 -5.24
N LEU A 21 -10.66 -9.40 -5.87
CA LEU A 21 -9.23 -9.44 -5.52
C LEU A 21 -8.99 -9.06 -4.06
N LEU A 22 -9.66 -8.01 -3.56
CA LEU A 22 -9.58 -7.63 -2.15
C LEU A 22 -10.08 -8.76 -1.23
N LYS A 23 -11.17 -9.45 -1.59
CA LYS A 23 -11.71 -10.60 -0.84
C LYS A 23 -10.68 -11.72 -0.76
N GLN A 24 -10.05 -12.07 -1.88
CA GLN A 24 -8.99 -13.10 -1.89
C GLN A 24 -7.76 -12.66 -1.09
N ALA A 25 -7.35 -11.39 -1.20
CA ALA A 25 -6.27 -10.83 -0.39
C ALA A 25 -6.59 -10.88 1.12
N SER A 26 -7.84 -10.65 1.51
CA SER A 26 -8.29 -10.73 2.91
C SER A 26 -8.16 -12.15 3.46
N LYS A 27 -8.59 -13.16 2.69
CA LYS A 27 -8.40 -14.58 3.05
C LYS A 27 -6.92 -14.94 3.25
N ALA A 28 -6.02 -14.35 2.47
CA ALA A 28 -4.57 -14.55 2.56
C ALA A 28 -3.86 -13.63 3.57
N ARG A 29 -4.59 -12.71 4.24
CA ARG A 29 -4.04 -11.62 5.08
C ARG A 29 -2.95 -12.05 6.06
N LYS A 30 -3.12 -13.18 6.76
CA LYS A 30 -2.15 -13.69 7.75
C LYS A 30 -0.77 -14.00 7.16
N PHE A 31 -0.66 -14.07 5.83
CA PHE A 31 0.57 -14.37 5.11
C PHE A 31 1.10 -13.18 4.32
N TYR A 32 0.48 -12.01 4.47
CA TYR A 32 0.91 -10.79 3.81
C TYR A 32 2.31 -10.38 4.24
N MET A 33 3.18 -10.14 3.25
CA MET A 33 4.59 -9.78 3.48
C MET A 33 4.83 -8.28 3.30
N GLY A 34 3.99 -7.60 2.52
CA GLY A 34 4.10 -6.20 2.14
C GLY A 34 3.71 -5.99 0.69
N THR A 35 3.62 -4.72 0.28
CA THR A 35 3.45 -4.33 -1.11
C THR A 35 4.81 -4.06 -1.72
N TYR A 36 5.05 -4.60 -2.90
CA TYR A 36 6.33 -4.55 -3.58
C TYR A 36 6.18 -3.93 -4.95
N TYR A 37 7.17 -3.15 -5.37
CA TYR A 37 7.43 -2.91 -6.78
C TYR A 37 8.48 -3.92 -7.26
N ILE A 38 8.13 -4.75 -8.24
CA ILE A 38 8.97 -5.79 -8.84
C ILE A 38 9.45 -5.28 -10.20
N PRO A 39 10.68 -4.76 -10.34
CA PRO A 39 11.14 -4.09 -11.56
C PRO A 39 11.11 -5.00 -12.79
N SER A 40 11.54 -6.25 -12.65
CA SER A 40 11.61 -7.22 -13.76
C SER A 40 10.23 -7.52 -14.39
N LYS A 41 9.14 -7.30 -13.65
CA LYS A 41 7.77 -7.48 -14.13
C LYS A 41 7.03 -6.15 -14.37
N LYS A 42 7.62 -5.01 -13.98
CA LYS A 42 6.95 -3.70 -13.94
C LYS A 42 5.61 -3.78 -13.16
N LEU A 43 5.63 -4.43 -12.01
CA LEU A 43 4.42 -4.68 -11.20
C LEU A 43 4.54 -4.05 -9.81
N TYR A 44 3.51 -3.30 -9.41
CA TYR A 44 3.32 -2.81 -8.05
C TYR A 44 2.19 -3.62 -7.40
N VAL A 45 2.55 -4.58 -6.55
CA VAL A 45 1.63 -5.63 -6.13
C VAL A 45 1.83 -6.03 -4.66
N PRO A 46 0.74 -6.34 -3.94
CA PRO A 46 0.78 -6.98 -2.62
C PRO A 46 1.31 -8.41 -2.75
N VAL A 47 2.25 -8.79 -1.88
CA VAL A 47 2.89 -10.11 -1.90
C VAL A 47 2.59 -10.89 -0.62
N PHE A 48 2.35 -12.18 -0.77
CA PHE A 48 1.99 -13.13 0.27
C PHE A 48 2.93 -14.35 0.26
N LYS A 49 3.22 -14.89 1.44
CA LYS A 49 4.03 -16.11 1.60
C LYS A 49 3.29 -17.37 1.13
N ARG A 50 1.96 -17.38 1.22
CA ARG A 50 1.02 -18.43 0.78
C ARG A 50 -0.38 -17.83 0.70
N ILE A 51 -1.28 -18.46 -0.04
CA ILE A 51 -2.64 -17.92 -0.29
C ILE A 51 -3.74 -18.51 0.60
N GLY A 52 -3.45 -19.62 1.32
CA GLY A 52 -4.44 -20.25 2.20
C GLY A 52 -5.68 -20.70 1.44
N GLY A 53 -6.87 -20.38 1.95
CA GLY A 53 -8.16 -20.67 1.30
C GLY A 53 -8.60 -19.63 0.27
N ALA A 54 -7.70 -18.75 -0.19
CA ALA A 54 -8.00 -17.81 -1.26
C ALA A 54 -7.95 -18.50 -2.63
N ASP A 55 -8.72 -17.99 -3.59
CA ASP A 55 -8.76 -18.52 -4.96
C ASP A 55 -7.41 -18.28 -5.66
N PRO A 56 -6.71 -19.34 -6.14
CA PRO A 56 -5.43 -19.20 -6.84
C PRO A 56 -5.47 -18.29 -8.06
N ARG A 57 -6.63 -18.17 -8.72
CA ARG A 57 -6.80 -17.32 -9.92
C ARG A 57 -6.57 -15.84 -9.64
N ALA A 58 -6.65 -15.41 -8.38
CA ALA A 58 -6.38 -14.03 -7.97
C ALA A 58 -4.88 -13.70 -7.86
N PHE A 59 -3.99 -14.70 -7.97
CA PHE A 59 -2.57 -14.52 -7.69
C PHE A 59 -1.69 -14.89 -8.89
N LEU A 60 -0.48 -14.34 -8.88
CA LEU A 60 0.64 -14.65 -9.76
C LEU A 60 1.77 -15.22 -8.90
N GLU A 61 2.47 -16.23 -9.40
CA GLU A 61 3.66 -16.72 -8.73
C GLU A 61 4.83 -15.74 -8.88
N VAL A 62 5.60 -15.59 -7.80
CA VAL A 62 6.78 -14.75 -7.74
C VAL A 62 7.94 -15.58 -7.20
N LYS A 63 9.03 -15.60 -7.95
CA LYS A 63 10.26 -16.31 -7.58
C LYS A 63 11.01 -15.53 -6.49
N PRO A 64 11.75 -16.20 -5.59
CA PRO A 64 12.57 -15.52 -4.59
C PRO A 64 13.58 -14.54 -5.19
N SER A 65 14.13 -14.84 -6.36
CA SER A 65 15.05 -13.95 -7.09
C SER A 65 14.40 -12.62 -7.47
N GLU A 66 13.13 -12.64 -7.86
CA GLU A 66 12.38 -11.44 -8.23
C GLU A 66 12.08 -10.56 -7.02
N LEU A 67 11.84 -11.16 -5.84
CA LEU A 67 11.68 -10.40 -4.60
C LEU A 67 12.99 -9.83 -4.05
N ARG A 68 14.13 -10.46 -4.30
CA ARG A 68 15.43 -9.94 -3.85
C ARG A 68 15.79 -8.61 -4.53
N SER A 69 15.39 -8.43 -5.78
CA SER A 69 15.57 -7.17 -6.52
C SER A 69 14.39 -6.20 -6.39
N ALA A 70 13.33 -6.58 -5.69
CA ALA A 70 12.14 -5.76 -5.54
C ALA A 70 12.29 -4.67 -4.46
N PHE A 71 11.54 -3.59 -4.64
CA PHE A 71 11.40 -2.51 -3.68
C PHE A 71 10.19 -2.79 -2.80
N LYS A 72 10.39 -2.98 -1.50
CA LYS A 72 9.30 -3.12 -0.53
C LYS A 72 8.82 -1.73 -0.14
N MET A 73 7.53 -1.46 -0.33
CA MET A 73 6.95 -0.18 0.03
C MET A 73 6.82 0.01 1.53
N VAL A 74 6.97 1.25 1.98
CA VAL A 74 6.93 1.61 3.39
C VAL A 74 5.97 2.78 3.59
N CYS A 75 5.21 2.74 4.68
CA CYS A 75 4.43 3.88 5.12
C CYS A 75 5.16 4.54 6.29
N ILE A 76 5.44 5.84 6.18
CA ILE A 76 6.01 6.60 7.30
C ILE A 76 5.01 6.66 8.45
N GLU A 77 5.44 6.18 9.61
CA GLU A 77 4.66 6.29 10.83
C GLU A 77 4.42 7.76 11.20
N GLY A 78 3.15 8.09 11.46
CA GLY A 78 2.71 9.45 11.78
C GLY A 78 2.51 10.34 10.55
N CYS A 79 2.58 9.81 9.32
CA CYS A 79 2.24 10.56 8.11
C CYS A 79 0.73 10.84 8.02
N GLY A 80 -0.09 9.79 7.97
CA GLY A 80 -1.56 9.90 7.95
C GLY A 80 -2.18 10.47 6.67
N GLN A 81 -1.40 10.96 5.71
CA GLN A 81 -1.93 11.69 4.54
C GLN A 81 -2.92 10.87 3.69
N CYS A 82 -2.65 9.57 3.47
CA CYS A 82 -3.59 8.70 2.74
C CYS A 82 -4.87 8.39 3.52
N CYS A 83 -4.90 8.61 4.83
CA CYS A 83 -6.08 8.43 5.67
C CYS A 83 -6.85 9.74 5.90
N GLU A 84 -6.15 10.87 5.82
CA GLU A 84 -6.66 12.19 6.22
C GLU A 84 -7.55 12.83 5.15
N ARG A 85 -7.26 12.63 3.85
CA ARG A 85 -8.02 13.23 2.74
C ARG A 85 -8.21 12.23 1.61
N ASN A 86 -9.39 12.24 0.99
CA ASN A 86 -9.75 11.36 -0.13
C ASN A 86 -9.30 9.92 0.09
N SER A 87 -9.53 9.40 1.31
CA SER A 87 -8.93 8.13 1.74
C SER A 87 -9.41 6.93 0.95
N ASN A 88 -10.56 7.06 0.28
CA ASN A 88 -11.25 5.99 -0.44
C ASN A 88 -11.38 4.71 0.40
N ALA A 89 -11.39 4.85 1.73
CA ALA A 89 -11.35 3.73 2.64
C ALA A 89 -12.68 2.96 2.55
N ARG A 90 -12.56 1.65 2.39
CA ARG A 90 -13.66 0.70 2.24
C ARG A 90 -13.33 -0.55 3.04
N ILE A 91 -14.36 -1.28 3.45
CA ILE A 91 -14.22 -2.60 4.07
C ILE A 91 -15.39 -3.48 3.64
N MET A 92 -15.11 -4.75 3.37
CA MET A 92 -16.11 -5.77 3.04
C MET A 92 -16.76 -6.31 4.31
N GLU A 93 -18.02 -6.73 4.26
CA GLU A 93 -18.73 -7.33 5.40
C GLU A 93 -18.00 -8.56 5.96
N SER A 94 -17.51 -9.44 5.09
CA SER A 94 -16.68 -10.59 5.51
C SER A 94 -15.43 -10.19 6.29
N GLU A 95 -14.82 -9.03 5.99
CA GLU A 95 -13.72 -8.49 6.79
C GLU A 95 -14.15 -7.92 8.13
N VAL A 96 -15.33 -7.31 8.18
CA VAL A 96 -15.90 -6.76 9.43
C VAL A 96 -16.10 -7.87 10.44
N GLU A 97 -16.71 -8.97 10.00
CA GLU A 97 -16.92 -10.18 10.81
C GLU A 97 -15.59 -10.78 11.27
N GLN A 98 -14.66 -11.02 10.33
CA GLN A 98 -13.36 -11.60 10.62
C GLN A 98 -12.54 -10.77 11.61
N LEU A 99 -12.61 -9.45 11.52
CA LEU A 99 -11.83 -8.53 12.36
C LEU A 99 -12.57 -8.15 13.66
N GLY A 100 -13.85 -8.49 13.79
CA GLY A 100 -14.72 -8.07 14.88
C GLY A 100 -14.73 -6.55 15.02
N ILE A 101 -15.11 -5.86 13.94
CA ILE A 101 -15.23 -4.40 13.88
C ILE A 101 -16.71 -4.03 13.97
N GLU A 102 -17.08 -3.09 14.84
CA GLU A 102 -18.43 -2.55 14.85
C GLU A 102 -18.58 -1.41 13.84
N LEU A 103 -19.50 -1.57 12.88
CA LEU A 103 -19.85 -0.55 11.89
C LEU A 103 -21.28 -0.05 12.07
N ARG A 104 -21.54 0.70 13.14
CA ARG A 104 -22.85 1.35 13.31
C ARG A 104 -23.03 2.47 12.28
N ASN A 105 -24.15 2.42 11.55
CA ASN A 105 -24.64 3.46 10.63
C ASN A 105 -23.60 3.95 9.62
N LYS A 106 -22.86 3.05 8.97
CA LYS A 106 -21.95 3.41 7.88
C LYS A 106 -22.64 3.21 6.54
N PRO A 107 -22.55 4.17 5.59
CA PRO A 107 -23.07 3.99 4.25
C PRO A 107 -22.50 2.73 3.60
N SER A 108 -23.34 1.95 2.96
CA SER A 108 -22.94 0.70 2.32
C SER A 108 -23.70 0.48 1.01
N TYR A 109 -23.16 -0.41 0.17
CA TYR A 109 -23.84 -0.94 -1.00
C TYR A 109 -23.49 -2.42 -1.16
N THR A 110 -24.38 -3.19 -1.78
CA THR A 110 -24.13 -4.59 -2.12
C THR A 110 -23.53 -4.67 -3.53
N LEU A 111 -22.58 -5.58 -3.71
CA LEU A 111 -21.93 -5.83 -4.99
C LEU A 111 -21.84 -7.33 -5.24
N LYS A 112 -22.29 -7.77 -6.42
CA LYS A 112 -22.04 -9.13 -6.89
C LYS A 112 -20.62 -9.20 -7.46
N LEU A 113 -19.81 -10.11 -6.91
CA LEU A 113 -18.43 -10.37 -7.30
C LEU A 113 -18.37 -11.34 -8.50
N ILE A 114 -17.20 -11.44 -9.13
CA ILE A 114 -17.01 -12.27 -10.33
C ILE A 114 -17.19 -13.78 -10.07
N ASP A 115 -17.09 -14.22 -8.81
CA ASP A 115 -17.33 -15.60 -8.40
C ASP A 115 -18.81 -15.86 -8.06
N GLY A 116 -19.69 -14.90 -8.34
CA GLY A 116 -21.12 -14.98 -8.08
C GLY A 116 -21.52 -14.63 -6.65
N THR A 117 -20.55 -14.46 -5.72
CA THR A 117 -20.85 -14.10 -4.33
C THR A 117 -21.31 -12.65 -4.22
N GLU A 118 -22.30 -12.39 -3.37
CA GLU A 118 -22.68 -11.04 -3.00
C GLU A 118 -21.88 -10.59 -1.78
N GLU A 119 -21.37 -9.35 -1.83
CA GLU A 119 -20.59 -8.77 -0.76
C GLU A 119 -21.11 -7.36 -0.47
N LYS A 120 -21.42 -7.09 0.80
CA LYS A 120 -21.74 -5.74 1.24
C LYS A 120 -20.47 -4.97 1.54
N ILE A 121 -20.35 -3.80 0.92
CA ILE A 121 -19.19 -2.93 1.01
C ILE A 121 -19.54 -1.69 1.81
N TYR A 122 -18.85 -1.47 2.92
CA TYR A 122 -19.02 -0.31 3.78
C TYR A 122 -18.04 0.81 3.39
N ARG A 123 -18.55 2.03 3.30
CA ARG A 123 -17.75 3.25 3.14
C ARG A 123 -17.18 3.69 4.48
N LEU A 124 -15.86 3.86 4.53
CA LEU A 124 -15.15 4.37 5.69
C LEU A 124 -14.66 5.81 5.49
N ASP A 125 -14.65 6.35 4.27
CA ASP A 125 -14.25 7.71 3.90
C ASP A 125 -15.33 8.78 4.19
N THR A 126 -16.04 8.67 5.31
CA THR A 126 -17.30 9.39 5.55
C THR A 126 -17.14 10.74 6.25
N ARG A 127 -15.94 11.09 6.73
CA ARG A 127 -15.69 12.39 7.37
C ARG A 127 -15.36 13.47 6.31
N LYS A 128 -15.37 14.74 6.74
CA LYS A 128 -15.11 15.91 5.88
C LYS A 128 -13.86 15.70 5.00
N GLY A 129 -13.97 16.01 3.71
CA GLY A 129 -12.86 15.86 2.75
C GLY A 129 -12.49 14.40 2.43
N GLY A 130 -13.41 13.45 2.63
CA GLY A 130 -13.17 12.02 2.38
C GLY A 130 -12.25 11.36 3.40
N GLN A 131 -12.13 11.95 4.60
CA GLN A 131 -11.31 11.43 5.68
C GLN A 131 -11.86 10.08 6.17
N CYS A 132 -10.96 9.14 6.48
CA CYS A 132 -11.35 7.86 7.06
C CYS A 132 -11.94 8.02 8.46
N ALA A 133 -13.08 7.37 8.72
CA ALA A 133 -13.81 7.38 9.98
C ALA A 133 -12.99 6.84 11.16
N PHE A 134 -11.98 6.01 10.87
CA PHE A 134 -11.07 5.44 11.86
C PHE A 134 -9.73 6.18 11.96
N TYR A 135 -9.54 7.27 11.23
CA TYR A 135 -8.35 8.10 11.38
C TYR A 135 -8.46 8.98 12.64
N ASN A 136 -7.40 8.98 13.47
CA ASN A 136 -7.24 9.89 14.59
C ASN A 136 -6.27 11.01 14.17
N PRO A 137 -6.74 12.25 13.95
CA PRO A 137 -5.89 13.37 13.52
C PRO A 137 -4.82 13.73 14.55
N SER A 138 -5.18 13.80 15.84
CA SER A 138 -4.27 14.19 16.92
C SER A 138 -3.07 13.25 17.04
N ARG A 139 -3.29 11.94 16.83
CA ARG A 139 -2.25 10.90 16.90
C ARG A 139 -1.71 10.48 15.53
N LYS A 140 -2.21 11.07 14.43
CA LYS A 140 -1.91 10.72 13.03
C LYS A 140 -1.89 9.21 12.74
N ARG A 141 -2.84 8.46 13.30
CA ARG A 141 -2.88 6.99 13.23
C ARG A 141 -4.30 6.44 13.09
N CYS A 142 -4.41 5.21 12.60
CA CYS A 142 -5.68 4.49 12.55
C CYS A 142 -6.02 3.89 13.93
N VAL A 143 -7.24 4.10 14.42
CA VAL A 143 -7.68 3.57 15.72
C VAL A 143 -7.89 2.05 15.71
N LEU A 144 -8.07 1.43 14.53
CA LEU A 144 -8.22 -0.02 14.40
C LEU A 144 -6.90 -0.79 14.65
N GLY A 145 -5.75 -0.10 14.76
CA GLY A 145 -4.47 -0.75 15.07
C GLY A 145 -4.10 -1.85 14.07
N LYS A 146 -4.04 -3.11 14.53
CA LYS A 146 -3.75 -4.29 13.69
C LYS A 146 -4.97 -4.81 12.91
N LYS A 147 -6.19 -4.36 13.27
CA LYS A 147 -7.47 -4.74 12.63
C LYS A 147 -7.81 -3.84 11.43
N LYS A 148 -6.83 -3.30 10.70
CA LYS A 148 -7.10 -2.46 9.52
C LYS A 148 -7.74 -3.28 8.39
N PRO A 149 -8.62 -2.75 7.55
CA PRO A 149 -9.06 -3.43 6.32
C PRO A 149 -7.88 -3.84 5.42
N ILE A 150 -8.03 -4.90 4.63
CA ILE A 150 -7.00 -5.40 3.71
C ILE A 150 -6.61 -4.32 2.71
N LEU A 151 -7.59 -3.56 2.21
CA LEU A 151 -7.33 -2.41 1.33
C LEU A 151 -6.35 -1.43 1.97
N CYS A 152 -6.51 -1.13 3.26
CA CYS A 152 -5.61 -0.24 3.99
C CYS A 152 -4.24 -0.86 4.32
N LEU A 153 -4.13 -2.20 4.29
CA LEU A 153 -2.85 -2.89 4.46
C LEU A 153 -2.06 -3.00 3.17
N ILE A 154 -2.74 -3.11 2.02
CA ILE A 154 -2.07 -3.33 0.74
C ILE A 154 -1.85 -2.02 -0.04
N HIS A 155 -2.67 -1.00 0.24
CA HIS A 155 -2.54 0.31 -0.38
C HIS A 155 -1.49 1.15 0.38
N TYR A 156 -0.26 1.16 -0.13
CA TYR A 156 0.84 1.96 0.42
C TYR A 156 1.04 3.25 -0.38
N CYS A 157 1.59 4.27 0.30
CA CYS A 157 2.22 5.37 -0.40
C CYS A 157 3.36 4.82 -1.27
N THR A 158 3.36 5.14 -2.56
CA THR A 158 4.44 4.71 -3.47
C THR A 158 5.71 5.54 -3.31
N ALA A 159 5.72 6.53 -2.42
CA ALA A 159 6.85 7.46 -2.27
C ALA A 159 8.06 6.85 -1.58
N PHE A 160 7.87 5.87 -0.69
CA PHE A 160 8.92 5.34 0.17
C PHE A 160 9.06 3.85 -0.02
N ALA A 161 10.30 3.41 -0.17
CA ALA A 161 10.62 2.00 -0.32
C ALA A 161 11.90 1.63 0.39
N GLU A 162 12.05 0.34 0.64
CA GLU A 162 13.27 -0.27 1.14
C GLU A 162 13.62 -1.48 0.27
N ARG A 163 14.91 -1.70 0.08
CA ARG A 163 15.45 -2.84 -0.66
C ARG A 163 16.63 -3.43 0.10
N VAL A 164 16.80 -4.75 0.03
CA VAL A 164 17.98 -5.42 0.59
C VAL A 164 19.04 -5.54 -0.50
N GLU A 165 20.19 -4.93 -0.27
CA GLU A 165 21.36 -4.96 -1.15
C GLU A 165 22.60 -5.38 -0.35
N GLY A 166 23.32 -6.41 -0.79
CA GLY A 166 24.50 -6.93 -0.07
C GLY A 166 24.21 -7.33 1.38
N GLY A 167 22.99 -7.80 1.68
CA GLY A 167 22.55 -8.15 3.03
C GLY A 167 22.13 -6.96 3.90
N ARG A 168 22.22 -5.72 3.41
CA ARG A 168 21.84 -4.51 4.13
C ARG A 168 20.56 -3.90 3.56
N LYS A 169 19.70 -3.43 4.45
CA LYS A 169 18.48 -2.71 4.07
C LYS A 169 18.85 -1.28 3.72
N ARG A 170 18.52 -0.84 2.51
CA ARG A 170 18.69 0.53 2.03
C ARG A 170 17.33 1.18 1.79
N LYS A 171 17.28 2.49 1.97
CA LYS A 171 16.07 3.31 1.85
C LYS A 171 16.06 4.05 0.53
N TYR A 172 14.88 4.16 -0.04
CA TYR A 172 14.68 4.78 -1.34
C TYR A 172 13.43 5.66 -1.34
N VAL A 173 13.49 6.72 -2.14
CA VAL A 173 12.35 7.57 -2.46
C VAL A 173 12.01 7.45 -3.93
N LYS A 174 10.71 7.42 -4.26
CA LYS A 174 10.27 7.37 -5.65
C LYS A 174 10.41 8.76 -6.27
N VAL A 175 11.09 8.84 -7.40
CA VAL A 175 11.32 10.09 -8.14
C VAL A 175 10.36 10.24 -9.31
N SER A 176 9.96 9.14 -9.93
CA SER A 176 8.99 9.16 -11.02
C SER A 176 8.20 7.85 -11.11
N SER A 177 7.07 7.90 -11.81
CA SER A 177 6.33 6.71 -12.19
C SER A 177 5.54 6.91 -13.47
N LYS A 178 5.45 5.88 -14.30
CA LYS A 178 4.66 5.83 -15.53
C LYS A 178 3.75 4.61 -15.49
N PHE A 179 2.44 4.84 -15.61
CA PHE A 179 1.48 3.74 -15.77
C PHE A 179 1.59 3.18 -17.19
N LEU A 180 1.51 1.86 -17.27
CA LEU A 180 1.58 1.08 -18.50
C LEU A 180 0.26 0.30 -18.67
N PRO A 181 -0.03 -0.25 -19.86
CA PRO A 181 -1.19 -1.11 -20.06
C PRO A 181 -1.24 -2.29 -19.08
N GLU A 182 -2.44 -2.87 -18.91
CA GLU A 182 -2.67 -4.09 -18.11
C GLU A 182 -2.28 -3.97 -16.63
N GLY A 183 -2.37 -2.76 -16.06
CA GLY A 183 -2.05 -2.53 -14.65
C GLY A 183 -0.56 -2.60 -14.32
N ARG A 184 0.31 -2.56 -15.33
CA ARG A 184 1.77 -2.44 -15.14
C ARG A 184 2.16 -1.00 -14.82
N VAL A 185 3.31 -0.84 -14.20
CA VAL A 185 3.85 0.46 -13.81
C VAL A 185 5.37 0.41 -13.84
N GLU A 186 5.97 1.47 -14.37
CA GLU A 186 7.39 1.71 -14.25
C GLU A 186 7.59 2.74 -13.14
N MET A 187 8.36 2.39 -12.11
CA MET A 187 8.70 3.29 -11.01
C MET A 187 10.22 3.44 -10.93
N VAL A 188 10.68 4.67 -10.78
CA VAL A 188 12.09 4.98 -10.57
C VAL A 188 12.28 5.43 -9.14
N PHE A 189 13.30 4.87 -8.50
CA PHE A 189 13.63 5.09 -7.10
C PHE A 189 15.08 5.54 -6.97
N GLU A 190 15.34 6.50 -6.10
CA GLU A 190 16.69 6.93 -5.73
C GLU A 190 17.00 6.55 -4.28
N PRO A 191 18.23 6.10 -3.99
CA PRO A 191 18.66 5.82 -2.63
C PRO A 191 18.73 7.13 -1.83
N VAL A 192 18.40 7.06 -0.54
CA VAL A 192 18.54 8.16 0.41
C VAL A 192 19.30 7.74 1.65
N SER A 193 20.06 8.67 2.23
CA SER A 193 20.74 8.47 3.49
C SER A 193 19.73 8.39 4.64
N GLU A 194 20.19 7.92 5.80
CA GLU A 194 19.39 7.91 7.02
C GLU A 194 18.98 9.34 7.45
N GLU A 195 19.89 10.31 7.31
CA GLU A 195 19.67 11.71 7.65
C GLU A 195 18.55 12.32 6.78
N GLU A 196 18.64 12.13 5.46
CA GLU A 196 17.64 12.59 4.50
C GLU A 196 16.28 11.95 4.77
N TRP A 197 16.26 10.65 5.08
CA TRP A 197 15.03 9.94 5.41
C TRP A 197 14.35 10.51 6.66
N GLU A 198 15.12 10.78 7.73
CA GLU A 198 14.60 11.37 8.95
C GLU A 198 14.15 12.82 8.74
N GLU A 199 14.82 13.59 7.88
CA GLU A 199 14.37 14.92 7.50
C GLU A 199 13.02 14.89 6.76
N ILE A 200 12.87 14.00 5.77
CA ILE A 200 11.60 13.82 5.06
C ILE A 200 10.49 13.44 6.05
N LYS A 201 10.76 12.49 6.96
CA LYS A 201 9.81 12.11 8.02
C LYS A 201 9.41 13.31 8.87
N LYS A 202 10.35 14.16 9.27
CA LYS A 202 10.09 15.37 10.06
C LYS A 202 9.20 16.36 9.30
N MET A 203 9.49 16.61 8.02
CA MET A 203 8.66 17.48 7.17
C MET A 203 7.24 16.92 7.02
N VAL A 204 7.10 15.63 6.71
CA VAL A 204 5.80 14.97 6.53
C VAL A 204 4.98 14.98 7.82
N ARG A 205 5.62 14.74 8.97
CA ARG A 205 4.96 14.81 10.29
C ARG A 205 4.53 16.22 10.66
N ARG A 206 5.16 17.26 10.12
CA ARG A 206 4.73 18.67 10.26
C ARG A 206 3.61 19.07 9.28
N GLY A 207 3.18 18.16 8.40
CA GLY A 207 2.07 18.38 7.47
C GLY A 207 2.51 18.68 6.03
N THR A 208 3.82 18.70 5.75
CA THR A 208 4.29 18.84 4.36
C THR A 208 3.85 17.65 3.53
N ASN A 209 3.26 17.88 2.36
CA ASN A 209 2.92 16.82 1.42
C ASN A 209 4.15 15.94 1.12
N VAL A 210 3.97 14.63 1.12
CA VAL A 210 5.06 13.66 0.92
C VAL A 210 5.90 13.95 -0.32
N TRP A 211 5.28 14.26 -1.46
CA TRP A 211 6.00 14.51 -2.71
C TRP A 211 6.76 15.82 -2.68
N ARG A 212 6.24 16.84 -1.99
CA ARG A 212 6.97 18.11 -1.77
C ARG A 212 8.20 17.90 -0.88
N ALA A 213 8.07 17.10 0.18
CA ALA A 213 9.19 16.79 1.05
C ALA A 213 10.30 16.00 0.32
N VAL A 214 9.92 15.02 -0.51
CA VAL A 214 10.87 14.29 -1.36
C VAL A 214 11.56 15.22 -2.36
N ALA A 215 10.78 16.04 -3.09
CA ALA A 215 11.33 16.98 -4.07
C ALA A 215 12.30 18.00 -3.43
N GLU A 216 12.00 18.47 -2.22
CA GLU A 216 12.88 19.37 -1.48
C GLU A 216 14.26 18.77 -1.21
N ILE A 217 14.30 17.55 -0.70
CA ILE A 217 15.57 16.86 -0.41
C ILE A 217 16.37 16.60 -1.68
N LEU A 218 15.71 16.11 -2.73
CA LEU A 218 16.39 15.84 -4.00
C LEU A 218 16.92 17.13 -4.65
N ARG A 219 16.19 18.24 -4.53
CA ARG A 219 16.66 19.55 -4.98
C ARG A 219 17.92 19.99 -4.24
N ARG A 220 17.99 19.79 -2.92
CA ARG A 220 19.17 20.16 -2.11
C ARG A 220 20.42 19.35 -2.44
N ARG A 221 20.28 18.08 -2.86
CA ARG A 221 21.41 17.29 -3.37
C ARG A 221 22.07 17.92 -4.59
N ASN A 222 21.27 18.56 -5.43
CA ASN A 222 21.71 19.16 -6.68
C ASN A 222 22.13 20.63 -6.52
N LEU A 223 22.05 21.21 -5.30
CA LEU A 223 22.61 22.52 -5.03
C LEU A 223 24.12 22.37 -4.76
N PRO A 224 24.97 23.24 -5.32
CA PRO A 224 26.38 23.27 -4.95
C PRO A 224 26.48 23.49 -3.44
N LYS A 225 27.21 22.63 -2.74
CA LYS A 225 27.54 22.88 -1.34
C LYS A 225 28.40 24.14 -1.34
N ALA A 226 27.94 25.20 -0.67
CA ALA A 226 28.77 26.37 -0.44
C ALA A 226 30.05 25.90 0.26
N GLU A 227 31.19 26.07 -0.39
CA GLU A 227 32.49 25.81 0.21
C GLU A 227 32.61 26.74 1.43
N SER A 228 32.74 26.14 2.61
CA SER A 228 32.98 26.82 3.88
C SER A 228 34.45 26.76 4.23
#